data_AF-A0A2E5B857-F1
#
_entry.id   AF-A0A2E5B857-F1
#
_cell.length_a   1.000
_cell.length_b   1.000
_cell.length_c   1.000
_cell.angle_alpha   90.00
_cell.angle_beta   90.00
_cell.angle_gamma   90.00
#
_symmetry.space_group_name_H-M   'P 1'
#
loop_
_entity.id
_entity.type
_entity.pdbx_description
1 polymer ?
#
loop_
_entity_poly.entity_id
_entity_poly.type
_entity_poly.pdbx_seq_one_letter_code
_entity_poly.pdbx_strand_id
1 'polypeptide(L)' 'MKKPSHLYTSPNGGTIHAYPLTGGKTEFNRHLACYGGSCVFFNKYNDAIDYLGEIEPKV' A
#
# COMPACT_ATOMS: atom_id res chain seq x y z
N MET A 1 -10.58 -14.74 -5.57
CA MET A 1 -9.62 -13.65 -5.31
C MET A 1 -8.74 -14.05 -4.14
N LYS A 2 -7.40 -13.94 -4.26
CA LYS A 2 -6.49 -14.09 -3.13
C LYS A 2 -6.70 -12.92 -2.15
N LYS A 3 -6.59 -13.18 -0.85
CA LYS A 3 -6.69 -12.12 0.16
C LYS A 3 -5.48 -11.18 0.04
N PRO A 4 -5.64 -9.89 0.37
CA PRO A 4 -4.51 -8.96 0.41
C PRO A 4 -3.54 -9.35 1.54
N SER A 5 -2.25 -9.21 1.30
CA SER A 5 -1.22 -9.50 2.29
C SER A 5 -0.81 -8.19 2.97
N HIS A 6 -0.92 -8.12 4.29
CA HIS A 6 -0.36 -7.02 5.04
C HIS A 6 1.18 -7.06 4.95
N LEU A 7 1.79 -5.91 4.63
CA LEU A 7 3.25 -5.80 4.48
C LEU A 7 3.88 -4.92 5.55
N TYR A 8 3.21 -3.83 5.92
CA TYR A 8 3.81 -2.81 6.79
C TYR A 8 2.74 -2.03 7.54
N THR A 9 3.07 -1.66 8.78
CA THR A 9 2.35 -0.65 9.58
C THR A 9 3.37 0.36 10.09
N SER A 10 3.11 1.66 9.89
CA SER A 10 3.93 2.73 10.44
C SER A 10 3.59 3.01 11.91
N PRO A 11 4.50 3.66 12.67
CA PRO A 11 4.22 4.07 14.05
C PRO A 11 3.02 5.01 14.17
N ASN A 12 2.73 5.79 13.12
CA ASN A 12 1.61 6.73 13.08
C ASN A 12 0.29 6.06 12.66
N GLY A 13 0.28 4.76 12.36
CA GLY A 13 -0.91 3.99 11.98
C GLY A 13 -1.20 3.95 10.48
N GLY A 14 -0.25 4.36 9.63
CA GLY A 14 -0.30 4.10 8.20
C GLY A 14 -0.05 2.63 7.91
N THR A 15 -0.64 2.10 6.84
CA THR A 15 -0.56 0.67 6.50
C THR A 15 -0.24 0.48 5.04
N ILE A 16 0.47 -0.61 4.70
CA ILE A 16 0.70 -1.05 3.33
C ILE A 16 0.26 -2.49 3.18
N HIS A 17 -0.52 -2.76 2.13
CA HIS A 17 -1.05 -4.07 1.79
C HIS A 17 -0.72 -4.42 0.33
N ALA A 18 -0.27 -5.64 0.07
CA ALA A 18 -0.11 -6.18 -1.28
C ALA A 18 -1.43 -6.77 -1.79
N TYR A 19 -1.83 -6.37 -2.98
CA TYR A 19 -2.99 -6.87 -3.70
C TYR A 19 -2.53 -7.54 -4.99
N PRO A 20 -2.72 -8.86 -5.13
CA PRO A 20 -2.62 -9.51 -6.43
C PRO A 20 -3.90 -9.19 -7.22
N LEU A 21 -3.80 -8.19 -8.11
CA LEU A 21 -4.88 -7.78 -8.98
C LEU A 21 -4.78 -8.53 -10.32
N THR A 22 -5.83 -9.25 -10.69
CA THR A 22 -5.90 -9.94 -11.98
C THR A 22 -6.50 -9.01 -13.04
N GLY A 23 -5.77 -8.78 -14.13
CA GLY A 23 -6.26 -8.05 -15.29
C GLY A 23 -6.16 -8.90 -16.55
N GLY A 24 -7.27 -9.45 -17.03
CA GLY A 24 -7.29 -10.36 -18.17
C GLY A 24 -6.53 -11.66 -17.88
N LYS A 25 -5.43 -11.91 -18.60
CA LYS A 25 -4.54 -13.08 -18.42
C LYS A 25 -3.30 -12.79 -17.55
N THR A 26 -3.16 -11.58 -17.02
CA THR A 26 -1.96 -11.13 -16.30
C THR A 26 -2.27 -10.83 -14.83
N GLU A 27 -1.37 -11.22 -13.91
CA GLU A 27 -1.42 -10.82 -12.50
C GLU A 27 -0.52 -9.60 -12.27
N PHE A 28 -1.05 -8.56 -11.63
CA PHE A 28 -0.32 -7.37 -11.21
C PHE A 28 -0.27 -7.33 -9.70
N ASN A 29 0.93 -7.33 -9.13
CA ASN A 29 1.10 -7.07 -7.71
C ASN A 29 1.11 -5.56 -7.48
N ARG A 30 0.06 -5.04 -6.83
CA ARG A 30 -0.05 -3.63 -6.44
C ARG A 30 0.04 -3.48 -4.93
N HIS A 31 0.49 -2.33 -4.47
CA HIS A 31 0.69 -2.00 -3.07
C HIS A 31 -0.27 -0.88 -2.69
N LEU A 32 -1.18 -1.12 -1.76
CA LEU A 32 -2.13 -0.12 -1.27
C LEU A 32 -1.55 0.49 0.01
N ALA A 33 -1.22 1.78 -0.03
CA ALA A 33 -0.88 2.55 1.17
C ALA A 33 -2.13 3.28 1.67
N CYS A 34 -2.42 3.17 2.98
CA CYS A 34 -3.56 3.85 3.59
C CYS A 34 -3.14 4.57 4.88
N TYR A 35 -3.57 5.83 5.02
CA TYR A 35 -3.41 6.62 6.24
C TYR A 35 -4.56 7.62 6.38
N GLY A 36 -5.13 7.76 7.57
CA GLY A 36 -6.17 8.77 7.86
C GLY A 36 -7.42 8.71 6.98
N GLY A 37 -7.75 7.55 6.41
CA GLY A 37 -8.87 7.37 5.48
C GLY A 37 -8.55 7.67 4.00
N SER A 38 -7.33 8.12 3.68
CA SER A 38 -6.82 8.23 2.32
C SER A 38 -6.07 6.96 1.93
N CYS A 39 -6.39 6.38 0.78
CA CYS A 39 -5.79 5.15 0.28
C CYS A 39 -5.36 5.29 -1.18
N VAL A 40 -4.12 4.94 -1.50
CA VAL A 40 -3.52 5.08 -2.84
C VAL A 40 -2.80 3.80 -3.25
N PHE A 41 -3.00 3.37 -4.49
CA PHE A 41 -2.32 2.21 -5.06
C PHE A 41 -1.01 2.61 -5.74
N PHE A 42 0.03 1.81 -5.48
CA PHE A 42 1.36 1.94 -6.03
C PHE A 42 1.78 0.65 -6.73
N ASN A 43 2.69 0.78 -7.69
CA ASN A 43 3.28 -0.36 -8.38
C ASN A 43 4.34 -1.03 -7.51
N LYS A 44 5.19 -0.22 -6.88
CA LYS A 44 6.30 -0.68 -6.07
C LYS A 44 6.00 -0.43 -4.60
N TYR A 45 6.57 -1.28 -3.76
CA TYR A 45 6.49 -1.13 -2.31
C TYR A 45 7.18 0.16 -1.84
N ASN A 46 8.32 0.52 -2.41
CA ASN A 46 9.06 1.72 -2.02
C ASN A 46 8.24 3.00 -2.23
N ASP A 47 7.57 3.14 -3.38
CA ASP A 47 6.71 4.31 -3.65
C ASP A 47 5.58 4.44 -2.60
N ALA A 48 5.06 3.31 -2.09
CA ALA A 48 4.05 3.29 -1.03
C ALA A 48 4.62 3.71 0.33
N ILE A 49 5.87 3.35 0.63
CA ILE A 49 6.58 3.78 1.85
C ILE A 49 6.89 5.27 1.79
N ASP A 50 7.41 5.75 0.66
CA ASP A 50 7.74 7.16 0.47
C ASP A 50 6.48 8.02 0.63
N TYR A 51 5.36 7.60 0.04
CA TYR A 51 4.07 8.26 0.22
C TYR A 51 3.64 8.35 1.68
N LEU A 52 3.73 7.26 2.46
CA LEU A 52 3.43 7.31 3.90
C LEU A 52 4.36 8.30 4.63
N GLY A 53 5.64 8.32 4.30
CA GLY A 53 6.59 9.29 4.89
C GLY A 53 6.30 10.75 4.55
N GLU A 54 5.61 11.02 3.44
CA GLU A 54 5.19 12.37 3.03
C GLU A 54 3.90 12.83 3.72
N ILE A 55 2.93 11.93 3.89
CA ILE A 55 1.59 12.28 4.39
C ILE A 55 1.44 12.11 5.90
N GLU A 56 2.29 11.30 6.52
CA GLU A 56 2.27 11.11 7.97
C GLU A 56 2.89 12.30 8.69
N PRO A 57 2.38 12.67 9.87
CA PRO A 57 3.00 13.70 10.69
C PRO A 57 4.42 13.26 11.07
N LYS A 58 5.38 14.13 10.77
CA LYS A 58 6.77 13.96 11.20
C LYS A 58 6.81 14.20 12.72
N VAL A 59 7.13 13.15 13.46
CA VAL A 59 7.37 13.21 14.91
C VAL A 59 8.66 13.97 15.19
#